data_AF-A0A0S8D983-F1
#
_entry.id   AF-A0A0S8D983-F1
#
_cell.length_a   1.000
_cell.length_b   1.000
_cell.length_c   1.000
_cell.angle_alpha   90.00
_cell.angle_beta   90.00
_cell.angle_gamma   90.00
#
_symmetry.space_group_name_H-M   'P 1'
#
loop_
_entity.id
_entity.type
_entity.pdbx_description
1 polymer ?
#
loop_
_entity_poly.entity_id
_entity_poly.type
_entity_poly.pdbx_seq_one_letter_code
_entity_poly.pdbx_strand_id
1 'polypeptide(L)'
;MALKILTFNWHEGYIHLLSKTGHEFDVTEVTKGGYYGWINEFRPVPPNCRLISEAEAEAHLKSGRYDRVICHNIDDLTVVHQYSVP
;
A
#
# COMPACT_ATOMS: atom_id res chain seq x y z
N MET A 1 13.91 -2.49 -13.70
CA MET A 1 13.95 -3.14 -12.36
C MET A 1 12.57 -2.98 -11.74
N ALA A 2 12.04 -4.01 -11.08
CA ALA A 2 10.79 -3.89 -10.35
C ALA A 2 11.06 -3.18 -9.01
N LEU A 3 10.30 -2.12 -8.72
CA LEU A 3 10.38 -1.39 -7.45
C LEU A 3 9.51 -2.09 -6.39
N LYS A 4 9.90 -1.96 -5.12
CA LYS A 4 9.09 -2.30 -3.96
C LYS A 4 8.38 -1.05 -3.47
N ILE A 5 7.06 -1.04 -3.61
CA ILE A 5 6.22 0.12 -3.34
C ILE A 5 5.29 -0.18 -2.17
N LEU A 6 5.26 0.72 -1.20
CA LEU A 6 4.22 0.74 -0.18
C LEU A 6 3.05 1.60 -0.67
N THR A 7 1.83 1.13 -0.46
CA THR A 7 0.62 1.92 -0.68
C THR A 7 -0.49 1.52 0.29
N PHE A 8 -1.60 2.25 0.30
CA PHE A 8 -2.67 2.09 1.29
C PHE A 8 -3.97 1.67 0.61
N ASN A 9 -4.73 0.77 1.23
CA ASN A 9 -5.94 0.18 0.68
C ASN A 9 -7.16 1.13 0.68
N TRP A 10 -7.03 2.34 0.14
CA TRP A 10 -8.16 3.28 0.03
C TRP A 10 -9.05 3.00 -1.18
N HIS A 11 -8.48 2.49 -2.28
CA HIS A 11 -9.21 2.30 -3.53
C HIS A 11 -8.69 1.09 -4.34
N GLU A 12 -9.33 -0.08 -4.19
CA GLU A 12 -8.95 -1.35 -4.84
C GLU A 12 -8.81 -1.23 -6.35
N GLY A 13 -9.70 -0.49 -7.01
CA GLY A 13 -9.66 -0.28 -8.45
C GLY A 13 -8.40 0.46 -8.92
N TYR A 14 -7.89 1.39 -8.12
CA TYR A 14 -6.72 2.19 -8.46
C TYR A 14 -5.45 1.38 -8.18
N ILE A 15 -5.42 0.65 -7.06
CA ILE A 15 -4.33 -0.29 -6.75
C ILE A 15 -4.23 -1.38 -7.81
N HIS A 16 -5.36 -1.91 -8.29
CA HIS A 16 -5.37 -2.88 -9.38
C HIS A 16 -4.90 -2.28 -10.72
N LEU A 17 -5.09 -0.97 -10.96
CA LEU A 17 -4.49 -0.27 -12.09
C LEU A 17 -2.96 -0.14 -11.90
N LEU A 18 -2.51 0.30 -10.72
CA LEU A 18 -1.08 0.40 -10.38
C LEU A 18 -0.37 -0.95 -10.50
N SER A 19 -1.05 -2.04 -10.17
CA SER A 19 -0.55 -3.41 -10.34
C SER A 19 -0.12 -3.71 -11.78
N LYS A 20 -0.67 -3.03 -12.79
CA LYS A 20 -0.29 -3.20 -14.21
C LYS A 20 1.07 -2.60 -14.58
N THR A 21 1.70 -1.84 -13.67
CA THR A 21 3.05 -1.30 -13.86
C THR A 21 4.15 -2.37 -13.78
N GLY A 22 3.85 -3.55 -13.22
CA GLY A 22 4.82 -4.64 -13.03
C GLY A 22 5.76 -4.46 -11.84
N HIS A 23 5.47 -3.51 -10.93
CA HIS A 23 6.16 -3.36 -9.65
C HIS A 23 5.56 -4.26 -8.56
N GLU A 24 6.26 -4.43 -7.46
CA GLU A 24 5.77 -5.15 -6.28
C GLU A 24 5.13 -4.17 -5.31
N PHE A 25 3.94 -4.50 -4.82
CA PHE A 25 3.17 -3.65 -3.91
C PHE A 25 2.94 -4.35 -2.58
N ASP A 26 3.38 -3.71 -1.50
CA ASP A 26 2.76 -3.92 -0.19
C ASP A 26 1.60 -2.94 -0.06
N VAL A 27 0.43 -3.45 0.29
CA VAL A 27 -0.82 -2.71 0.39
C VAL A 27 -1.26 -2.77 1.85
N THR A 28 -1.11 -1.67 2.58
CA THR A 28 -1.53 -1.57 3.98
C THR A 28 -3.04 -1.62 4.06
N GLU A 29 -3.57 -2.54 4.86
CA GLU A 29 -4.99 -2.61 5.16
C GLU A 29 -5.43 -1.43 6.03
N VAL A 30 -6.54 -0.81 5.64
CA VAL A 30 -7.12 0.34 6.34
C VAL A 30 -8.61 0.09 6.58
N THR A 31 -9.20 0.85 7.49
CA THR A 31 -10.66 0.90 7.65
C THR A 31 -11.25 2.00 6.78
N LYS A 32 -12.14 1.65 5.86
CA LYS A 32 -12.81 2.56 4.93
C LYS A 32 -14.31 2.30 4.89
N GLY A 33 -15.12 3.34 5.10
CA GLY A 33 -16.59 3.23 5.03
C GLY A 33 -17.20 2.16 5.93
N GLY A 34 -16.55 1.84 7.07
CA GLY A 34 -16.99 0.78 8.00
C GLY A 34 -16.48 -0.63 7.67
N TYR A 35 -15.70 -0.79 6.60
CA TYR A 35 -15.08 -2.06 6.22
C TYR A 35 -13.58 -2.02 6.48
N TYR A 36 -13.06 -3.07 7.10
CA TYR A 36 -11.62 -3.26 7.27
C TYR A 36 -11.09 -4.14 6.13
N GLY A 37 -9.94 -3.74 5.57
CA GLY A 37 -9.20 -4.58 4.65
C GLY A 37 -9.73 -4.57 3.21
N TRP A 38 -9.24 -5.52 2.42
CA TRP A 38 -9.56 -5.63 0.99
C TRP A 38 -10.92 -6.28 0.76
N ILE A 39 -11.79 -5.62 -0.01
CA ILE A 39 -13.13 -6.11 -0.33
C ILE A 39 -13.06 -7.00 -1.59
N ASN A 40 -12.89 -8.30 -1.38
CA ASN A 40 -12.70 -9.28 -2.46
C ASN A 40 -13.93 -9.42 -3.37
N GLU A 41 -15.12 -9.10 -2.87
CA GLU A 41 -16.39 -9.11 -3.61
C GLU A 41 -16.40 -8.09 -4.75
N PHE A 42 -15.66 -6.97 -4.60
CA PHE A 42 -15.54 -5.98 -5.67
C PHE A 42 -14.47 -6.37 -6.68
N ARG A 43 -13.34 -6.91 -6.20
CA ARG A 43 -12.20 -7.26 -7.04
C ARG A 43 -11.23 -8.17 -6.28
N PRO A 44 -10.60 -9.16 -6.93
CA PRO A 44 -9.53 -9.93 -6.29
C PRO A 44 -8.26 -9.08 -6.10
N VAL A 45 -7.47 -9.45 -5.10
CA VAL A 45 -6.13 -8.89 -4.90
C VAL A 45 -5.24 -9.27 -6.10
N PRO A 46 -4.53 -8.32 -6.73
CA PRO A 46 -3.58 -8.63 -7.80
C PRO A 46 -2.42 -9.51 -7.33
N PRO A 47 -1.83 -10.35 -8.20
CA PRO A 47 -0.76 -11.28 -7.81
C PRO A 47 0.54 -10.59 -7.37
N ASN A 48 0.76 -9.33 -7.77
CA ASN A 48 1.90 -8.51 -7.35
C ASN A 48 1.55 -7.54 -6.21
N CYS A 49 0.41 -7.74 -5.55
CA CYS A 49 0.01 -7.02 -4.35
C CYS A 49 -0.02 -7.97 -3.16
N ARG A 50 0.62 -7.58 -2.06
CA ARG A 50 0.58 -8.27 -0.77
C ARG A 50 -0.13 -7.37 0.23
N LEU A 51 -1.21 -7.87 0.81
CA LEU A 51 -1.90 -7.17 1.91
C LEU A 51 -1.05 -7.29 3.18
N ILE A 52 -0.83 -6.18 3.88
CA ILE A 52 -0.07 -6.14 5.14
C ILE A 52 -0.80 -5.29 6.19
N SER A 53 -0.51 -5.56 7.46
CA SER A 53 -0.99 -4.71 8.56
C SER A 53 -0.24 -3.38 8.63
N GLU A 54 -0.81 -2.40 9.32
CA GLU A 54 -0.16 -1.12 9.61
C GLU A 54 1.16 -1.31 10.39
N ALA A 55 1.18 -2.21 11.36
CA ALA A 55 2.37 -2.53 12.14
C ALA A 55 3.50 -3.12 11.28
N GLU A 56 3.16 -3.98 10.31
CA GLU A 56 4.14 -4.50 9.33
C GLU A 56 4.66 -3.40 8.41
N ALA A 57 3.79 -2.51 7.94
CA ALA A 57 4.18 -1.37 7.11
C ALA A 57 5.17 -0.46 7.85
N GLU A 58 4.89 -0.17 9.12
CA GLU A 58 5.76 0.63 9.99
C GLU A 58 7.14 -0.03 10.17
N ALA A 59 7.18 -1.34 10.43
CA ALA A 59 8.43 -2.09 10.56
C ALA A 59 9.25 -2.09 9.24
N HIS A 60 8.57 -2.23 8.10
CA HIS A 60 9.22 -2.19 6.79
C HIS A 60 9.73 -0.78 6.42
N LEU A 61 9.00 0.28 6.78
CA LEU A 61 9.44 1.66 6.63
C LEU A 61 10.69 1.94 7.47
N LYS A 62 10.68 1.55 8.75
CA LYS A 62 11.83 1.69 9.67
C LYS A 62 13.09 0.97 9.18
N SER A 63 12.92 -0.15 8.46
CA SER A 63 14.04 -0.92 7.90
C SER A 63 14.47 -0.45 6.50
N GLY A 64 13.84 0.58 5.92
CA GLY A 64 14.18 1.09 4.60
C GLY A 64 13.86 0.11 3.47
N ARG A 65 12.83 -0.72 3.62
CA ARG A 65 12.48 -1.79 2.66
C ARG A 65 11.99 -1.27 1.31
N TYR A 66 11.40 -0.08 1.28
CA TYR A 66 10.65 0.42 0.14
C TYR A 66 11.48 1.39 -0.71
N ASP A 67 11.36 1.25 -2.02
CA ASP A 67 11.90 2.22 -2.96
C ASP A 67 11.03 3.48 -3.00
N ARG A 68 9.70 3.32 -2.92
CA ARG A 68 8.72 4.42 -3.02
C ARG A 68 7.51 4.18 -2.12
N VAL A 69 6.84 5.27 -1.73
CA VAL A 69 5.51 5.22 -1.11
C VAL A 69 4.50 5.98 -1.97
N ILE A 70 3.35 5.37 -2.23
CA ILE A 70 2.21 6.05 -2.87
C ILE A 70 1.15 6.31 -1.80
N CYS A 71 1.09 7.57 -1.35
CA CYS A 71 0.05 8.10 -0.48
C CYS A 71 -1.19 8.47 -1.30
N HIS A 72 -2.39 8.17 -0.80
CA HIS A 72 -3.67 8.52 -1.44
C HIS A 72 -4.35 9.71 -0.78
N ASN A 73 -3.95 10.04 0.44
CA ASN A 73 -4.46 11.19 1.19
C ASN A 73 -3.36 11.80 2.07
N ILE A 74 -3.71 12.85 2.83
CA ILE A 74 -2.77 13.53 3.72
C ILE A 74 -2.44 12.71 4.97
N ASP A 75 -3.35 11.85 5.41
CA ASP A 75 -3.13 11.01 6.59
C ASP A 75 -2.01 10.00 6.32
N ASP A 76 -2.03 9.35 5.15
CA ASP A 76 -0.94 8.51 4.65
C ASP A 76 0.40 9.25 4.69
N LEU A 77 0.43 10.50 4.20
CA LEU A 77 1.64 11.32 4.19
C LEU A 77 2.12 11.63 5.61
N THR A 78 1.21 11.97 6.52
CA THR A 78 1.55 12.23 7.93
C THR A 78 2.14 11.00 8.63
N VAL A 79 1.80 9.79 8.20
CA VAL A 79 2.42 8.56 8.71
C VAL A 79 3.83 8.39 8.14
N VAL A 80 4.03 8.66 6.84
CA VAL A 80 5.28 8.28 6.16
C VAL A 80 6.35 9.36 6.03
N HIS A 81 6.01 10.65 6.18
CA HIS A 81 6.95 11.76 5.93
C HIS A 81 8.19 11.76 6.84
N GLN A 82 8.13 11.04 7.95
CA GLN A 82 9.22 10.88 8.91
C GLN A 82 10.30 9.87 8.44
N TYR A 83 10.02 9.07 7.41
CA TYR A 83 10.95 8.09 6.87
C TYR A 83 11.67 8.62 5.62
N SER A 84 12.91 8.22 5.44
CA SER A 84 13.73 8.60 4.28
C SER A 84 13.37 7.80 3.03
N VAL A 85 12.15 7.97 2.53
CA VAL A 85 11.64 7.33 1.30
C VAL A 85 10.91 8.37 0.43
N PRO A 86 11.13 8.39 -0.90
CA PRO A 86 10.41 9.29 -1.80
C PRO A 86 8.96 8.91 -2.04
#